data_AF-A0A917DC89-F1
#
_entry.id   AF-A0A917DC89-F1
#
_cell.length_a   1.000
_cell.length_b   1.000
_cell.length_c   1.000
_cell.angle_alpha   90.00
_cell.angle_beta   90.00
_cell.angle_gamma   90.00
#
_symmetry.space_group_name_H-M   'P 1'
#
loop_
_entity.id
_entity.type
_entity.pdbx_description
1 polymer ?
#
loop_
_entity_poly.entity_id
_entity_poly.type
_entity_poly.pdbx_seq_one_letter_code
_entity_poly.pdbx_strand_id
1 'polypeptide(L)'
;MELVGKINIERISTEEYAVIFDIPDNCDFVLEDDSRGSYNIIVTLIPPATSPSSTYNTHIFDSRAYEGNIVISFDQQDYQVNLVDRKVKPVIRIATIE
;
A
#
# COMPACT_ATOMS: atom_id res chain seq x y z
N MET A 1 -7.07 -12.72 -2.74
CA MET A 1 -7.51 -12.04 -1.51
C MET A 1 -6.78 -10.72 -1.46
N GLU A 2 -7.50 -9.61 -1.37
CA GLU A 2 -6.92 -8.26 -1.41
C GLU A 2 -6.13 -8.02 -0.12
N LEU A 3 -4.91 -7.48 -0.23
CA LEU A 3 -4.07 -7.12 0.93
C LEU A 3 -4.35 -5.73 1.48
N VAL A 4 -5.14 -4.95 0.76
CA VAL A 4 -5.47 -3.58 1.15
C VAL A 4 -6.97 -3.54 1.33
N GLY A 5 -7.39 -3.24 2.57
CA GLY A 5 -8.80 -3.10 2.92
C GLY A 5 -9.29 -1.71 2.55
N LYS A 6 -9.59 -0.90 3.56
CA LYS A 6 -10.00 0.50 3.36
C LYS A 6 -8.79 1.36 3.01
N ILE A 7 -8.99 2.33 2.12
CA ILE A 7 -8.06 3.44 1.89
C ILE A 7 -8.86 4.74 2.10
N ASN A 8 -8.30 5.67 2.87
CA ASN A 8 -8.84 7.00 3.07
C ASN A 8 -7.69 8.02 3.04
N ILE A 9 -7.95 9.20 2.50
CA ILE A 9 -6.97 10.29 2.41
C ILE A 9 -7.60 11.52 3.05
N GLU A 10 -6.97 12.03 4.11
CA GLU A 10 -7.45 13.20 4.84
C GLU A 10 -6.48 14.35 4.66
N ARG A 11 -6.99 15.51 4.23
CA ARG A 11 -6.17 16.71 4.08
C ARG A 11 -5.88 17.31 5.46
N ILE A 12 -4.60 17.45 5.80
CA ILE A 12 -4.14 18.12 7.04
C ILE A 12 -3.94 19.61 6.77
N SER A 13 -3.27 19.95 5.66
CA SER A 13 -2.95 21.33 5.29
C SER A 13 -2.94 21.53 3.77
N THR A 14 -2.41 22.66 3.28
CA THR A 14 -2.37 22.95 1.85
C THR A 14 -1.62 21.86 1.06
N GLU A 15 -0.52 21.35 1.63
CA GLU A 15 0.40 20.40 1.00
C GLU A 15 0.58 19.10 1.79
N GLU A 16 -0.07 18.94 2.95
CA GLU A 16 0.08 17.77 3.82
C GLU A 16 -1.23 16.99 3.94
N TYR A 17 -1.12 15.67 3.84
CA TYR A 17 -2.25 14.74 3.82
C TYR A 17 -1.92 13.49 4.64
N ALA A 18 -2.87 13.04 5.46
CA ALA A 18 -2.80 11.74 6.13
C ALA A 18 -3.35 10.67 5.18
N VAL A 19 -2.55 9.65 4.91
CA VAL A 19 -2.98 8.45 4.19
C VAL A 19 -3.28 7.38 5.22
N ILE A 20 -4.53 6.94 5.25
CA ILE A 20 -5.04 5.95 6.19
C ILE A 20 -5.40 4.71 5.38
N PHE A 21 -4.80 3.57 5.71
CA PHE A 21 -5.06 2.33 4.99
C PHE A 21 -5.02 1.12 5.91
N ASP A 22 -5.79 0.09 5.54
CA ASP A 22 -5.85 -1.15 6.30
C ASP A 22 -5.05 -2.25 5.60
N ILE A 23 -4.21 -2.97 6.34
CA ILE A 23 -3.58 -4.23 5.88
C ILE A 23 -3.87 -5.36 6.87
N PRO A 24 -3.83 -6.63 6.45
CA PRO A 24 -4.01 -7.76 7.34
C PRO A 24 -3.00 -7.77 8.50
N ASP A 25 -3.44 -8.20 9.68
CA ASP A 25 -2.63 -8.18 10.91
C ASP A 25 -1.37 -9.07 10.89
N ASN A 26 -1.34 -10.03 9.95
CA ASN A 26 -0.20 -10.89 9.69
C ASN A 26 0.66 -10.42 8.50
N CYS A 27 0.48 -9.17 8.06
CA CYS A 27 1.32 -8.51 7.07
C CYS A 27 2.13 -7.40 7.72
N ASP A 28 3.27 -7.11 7.09
CA ASP A 28 4.09 -5.93 7.34
C ASP A 28 4.09 -5.06 6.07
N PHE A 29 4.46 -3.78 6.21
CA PHE A 29 4.54 -2.89 5.07
C PHE A 29 5.82 -2.05 5.08
N VAL A 30 6.28 -1.69 3.88
CA VAL A 30 7.37 -0.76 3.66
C VAL A 30 6.85 0.41 2.85
N LEU A 31 7.19 1.63 3.27
CA LEU A 31 6.90 2.85 2.53
C LEU A 31 8.15 3.29 1.77
N GLU A 32 8.05 3.40 0.45
CA GLU A 32 9.04 4.04 -0.40
C GLU A 32 8.52 5.42 -0.85
N ASP A 33 9.26 6.48 -0.51
CA ASP A 33 8.98 7.86 -0.90
C ASP A 33 10.01 8.30 -1.96
N ASP A 34 9.54 8.76 -3.13
CA ASP A 34 10.41 9.24 -4.20
C ASP A 34 10.72 10.74 -4.14
N SER A 35 10.28 11.42 -3.08
CA SER A 35 10.41 12.87 -2.81
C SER A 35 9.69 13.79 -3.81
N ARG A 36 8.91 13.24 -4.74
CA ARG A 36 8.12 13.97 -5.75
C ARG A 36 6.63 13.74 -5.56
N GLY A 37 6.22 13.54 -4.31
CA GLY A 37 4.84 13.29 -3.93
C GLY A 37 4.33 11.91 -4.35
N SER A 38 5.23 10.98 -4.74
CA SER A 38 4.86 9.58 -4.97
C SER A 38 5.27 8.71 -3.79
N TYR A 39 4.30 7.98 -3.27
CA TYR A 39 4.41 7.06 -2.16
C TYR A 39 4.03 5.66 -2.62
N ASN A 40 4.96 4.71 -2.52
CA ASN A 40 4.71 3.31 -2.81
C ASN A 40 4.68 2.51 -1.51
N ILE A 41 3.54 1.84 -1.25
CA ILE A 41 3.32 1.03 -0.06
C ILE A 41 3.43 -0.44 -0.48
N ILE A 42 4.50 -1.09 -0.06
CA ILE A 42 4.78 -2.49 -0.36
C ILE A 42 4.29 -3.34 0.80
N VAL A 43 3.32 -4.23 0.58
CA VAL A 43 2.74 -5.09 1.63
C VAL A 43 3.25 -6.53 1.50
N THR A 44 3.79 -7.07 2.59
CA THR A 44 4.42 -8.40 2.64
C THR A 44 3.88 -9.25 3.80
N LEU A 45 3.76 -10.56 3.62
CA LEU A 45 3.33 -11.48 4.67
C LEU A 45 4.46 -11.70 5.67
N ILE A 46 4.13 -11.69 6.95
CA ILE A 46 5.08 -12.02 8.02
C ILE A 46 5.22 -13.56 8.09
N PRO A 47 6.43 -14.12 7.93
CA PRO A 47 6.64 -15.56 8.08
C PRO A 47 6.23 -16.02 9.50
N PRO A 48 5.59 -17.21 9.64
CA PRO A 48 5.38 -18.25 8.64
C PRO A 48 4.02 -18.17 7.90
N ALA A 49 3.35 -17.02 7.89
CA ALA A 49 2.02 -16.90 7.27
C ALA A 49 2.06 -17.24 5.76
N THR A 50 1.12 -18.07 5.32
CA THR A 50 0.98 -18.47 3.90
C THR A 50 -0.18 -17.76 3.20
N SER A 51 -1.03 -17.07 3.96
CA SER A 51 -2.15 -16.30 3.44
C SER A 51 -2.44 -15.11 4.33
N PRO A 52 -2.95 -14.01 3.76
CA PRO A 52 -3.48 -12.88 4.51
C PRO A 52 -4.55 -13.28 5.53
N SER A 53 -4.53 -12.64 6.68
CA SER A 53 -5.57 -12.74 7.70
C SER A 53 -6.87 -12.07 7.25
N SER A 54 -8.00 -12.48 7.84
CA SER A 54 -9.27 -11.77 7.70
C SER A 54 -9.38 -10.56 8.62
N THR A 55 -8.45 -10.43 9.57
CA THR A 55 -8.36 -9.31 10.52
C THR A 55 -7.40 -8.28 9.97
N TYR A 56 -7.78 -7.01 10.05
CA TYR A 56 -7.01 -5.89 9.52
C TYR A 56 -6.57 -4.94 10.63
N ASN A 57 -5.38 -4.38 10.47
CA ASN A 57 -4.85 -3.28 11.24
C ASN A 57 -4.85 -2.01 10.39
N THR A 58 -5.27 -0.91 10.99
CA THR A 58 -5.24 0.42 10.36
C THR A 58 -3.88 1.06 10.57
N HIS A 59 -3.32 1.58 9.48
CA HIS A 59 -2.06 2.30 9.45
C HIS A 59 -2.28 3.72 8.93
N ILE A 60 -1.52 4.65 9.49
CA ILE A 60 -1.59 6.07 9.16
C ILE A 60 -0.16 6.56 8.93
N PHE A 61 0.07 7.26 7.83
CA PHE A 61 1.30 8.03 7.64
C PHE A 61 0.99 9.38 6.99
N ASP A 62 1.87 10.34 7.28
CA ASP A 62 1.79 11.68 6.70
C ASP A 62 2.50 11.70 5.36
N SER A 63 1.85 12.31 4.37
CA SER A 63 2.32 12.45 3.00
C SER A 63 2.29 13.92 2.59
N ARG A 64 3.12 14.27 1.59
CA ARG A 64 3.22 15.62 1.06
C ARG A 64 2.93 15.66 -0.43
N ALA A 65 2.13 16.64 -0.82
CA ALA A 65 1.88 16.94 -2.21
C ALA A 65 3.08 17.61 -2.85
N TYR A 66 3.39 17.20 -4.08
CA TYR A 66 4.39 17.85 -4.92
C TYR A 66 3.69 18.39 -6.17
N GLU A 67 3.85 19.68 -6.43
CA GLU A 67 3.13 20.38 -7.51
C GLU A 67 1.60 20.18 -7.46
N GLY A 68 1.04 20.07 -6.25
CA GLY A 68 -0.39 19.85 -6.04
C GLY A 68 -0.86 18.41 -6.27
N ASN A 69 0.05 17.47 -6.50
CA ASN A 69 -0.27 16.06 -6.75
C ASN A 69 0.29 15.16 -5.64
N ILE A 70 -0.47 14.12 -5.29
CA ILE A 70 -0.01 12.99 -4.49
C ILE A 70 -0.35 11.72 -5.26
N VAL A 71 0.63 10.84 -5.40
CA VAL A 71 0.45 9.52 -6.02
C VAL A 71 0.67 8.48 -4.94
N ILE A 72 -0.33 7.63 -4.72
CA ILE A 72 -0.23 6.52 -3.77
C ILE A 72 -0.39 5.24 -4.57
N SER A 73 0.63 4.38 -4.51
CA SER A 73 0.63 3.06 -5.14
C SER A 73 0.73 1.98 -4.07
N PHE A 74 0.09 0.84 -4.33
CA PHE A 74 0.19 -0.33 -3.48
C PHE A 74 0.78 -1.47 -4.29
N ASP A 75 1.94 -1.94 -3.85
CA ASP A 75 2.59 -3.11 -4.41
C ASP A 75 2.35 -4.30 -3.48
N GLN A 76 1.49 -5.19 -3.93
CA GLN A 76 1.24 -6.46 -3.28
C GLN A 76 2.15 -7.54 -3.89
N GLN A 77 2.84 -8.29 -3.05
CA GLN A 77 3.51 -9.51 -3.51
C GLN A 77 2.44 -10.49 -4.04
N ASP A 78 2.63 -10.98 -5.26
CA ASP A 78 1.73 -11.97 -5.87
C ASP A 78 1.85 -13.28 -5.09
N TYR A 79 0.85 -13.57 -4.26
CA TYR A 79 0.73 -14.84 -3.54
C TYR A 79 -0.11 -15.85 -4.33
N GLN A 80 -0.07 -15.80 -5.67
CA GLN A 80 -0.54 -16.94 -6.45
C GLN A 80 0.25 -18.18 -6.04
N VAL A 81 -0.44 -19.03 -5.28
CA VAL A 81 -0.09 -20.43 -5.08
C VAL A 81 0.06 -21.04 -6.47
N ASN A 82 1.29 -21.16 -6.96
CA ASN A 82 1.71 -22.10 -7.99
C ASN A 82 3.21 -22.31 -7.76
N LEU A 83 3.62 -23.46 -7.22
CA LEU A 83 4.18 -24.52 -8.07
C LEU A 83 4.94 -23.91 -9.27
N VAL A 84 6.25 -23.82 -9.12
CA VAL A 84 7.25 -23.61 -10.18
C VAL A 84 7.39 -22.16 -10.67
N ASP A 85 8.50 -21.54 -10.24
CA ASP A 85 9.28 -20.51 -10.94
C ASP A 85 8.52 -19.59 -11.91
N ARG A 86 8.16 -18.39 -11.44
CA ARG A 86 8.26 -17.16 -12.25
C ARG A 86 8.11 -15.92 -11.39
N LYS A 87 9.19 -15.12 -11.33
CA LYS A 87 9.19 -13.73 -10.87
C LYS A 87 8.30 -12.92 -11.82
N VAL A 88 7.05 -12.69 -11.45
CA VAL A 88 6.20 -11.68 -12.08
C VAL A 88 5.82 -10.70 -10.98
N LYS A 89 6.31 -9.46 -11.10
CA LYS A 89 5.85 -8.35 -10.26
C LYS A 89 4.51 -7.88 -10.83
N PRO A 90 3.38 -8.00 -10.12
CA PRO A 90 2.18 -7.31 -10.51
C PRO A 90 2.36 -5.82 -10.21
N VAL A 91 2.07 -4.98 -11.20
CA VAL A 91 2.01 -3.52 -11.04
C VAL A 91 0.54 -3.16 -11.02
N ILE A 92 -0.02 -2.83 -9.86
CA ILE A 92 -1.38 -2.33 -9.75
C ILE A 92 -1.30 -0.82 -9.53
N ARG A 93 -1.67 -0.06 -10.58
CA ARG A 93 -1.79 1.40 -10.49
C ARG A 93 -3.21 1.76 -10.06
N ILE A 94 -3.38 2.18 -8.81
CA ILE A 94 -4.61 2.84 -8.39
C ILE A 94 -4.35 4.34 -8.52
N ALA A 95 -4.82 4.93 -9.62
CA ALA A 95 -4.88 6.38 -9.77
C ALA A 95 -6.23 6.85 -9.23
N THR A 96 -6.25 7.39 -8.03
CA THR A 96 -7.42 8.12 -7.55
C THR A 96 -7.28 9.56 -8.04
N ILE A 97 -8.08 9.94 -9.03
CA ILE A 97 -8.27 11.32 -9.45
C ILE A 97 -9.68 11.70 -9.03
N GLU A 98 -9.80 12.70 -8.16
CA GLU A 98 -10.75 13.82 -8.26
C GLU A 98 -10.40 14.90 -7.22
#